data_AF-A0A1S3H8F3-F1
#
_entry.id   AF-A0A1S3H8F3-F1
#
_cell.length_a   1.000
_cell.length_b   1.000
_cell.length_c   1.000
_cell.angle_alpha   90.00
_cell.angle_beta   90.00
_cell.angle_gamma   90.00
#
_symmetry.space_group_name_H-M   'P 1'
#
loop_
_entity.id
_entity.type
_entity.pdbx_description
1 polymer ?
#
loop_
_entity_poly.entity_id
_entity_poly.type
_entity_poly.pdbx_seq_one_letter_code
_entity_poly.pdbx_strand_id
1 'polypeptide(L)'
;MGLGEQINGHATAVKDIENGAPPVPAADSRAASPSCGCCVRKRPFNLKVFVKKYFLEGQHLLPAQEEALRSLPHDAKWYKKMFVRHRRVVGVAIPATVIIFAWLSIMIRYDYWNLFPEKYYMSITMVFGSLVAGMTSEGGGAVAFPVMTLAFSISPAVARDFSLAIQSVGMTAAAFTIIYMKIHLEWHAILLSSVGGVAGIIIGLEFVDPYLTPAQKKISFVCIWFTFAFALFSLNINHKRRTFPKIPIFNLWKALVLVLTGFAGGIFTSFAGSGLDICSFSILTLLFRVSEKTATPTSIVLMAGNTVAGLFWRSVIIRGVAIDCWQYVAVCVPVVIFGAPLGSVIGSHFHRLVLAALIYVLDTVALVAAFAIVRPLTLELILIAVGIIIFGAVFFFLVTKAGALLLQGVETTESKALQETDLGEENAVSSLTDEKAREAEVIKSGEDSVKIEEVFKEQERKDVDFGSTTKEAELGDGNSKSGAVDESTDL
;
A
#
# COMPACT_ATOMS: atom_id res chain seq x y z
N MET A 1 8.87 -63.63 -20.27
CA MET A 1 10.16 -63.72 -19.55
C MET A 1 10.21 -62.57 -18.55
N GLY A 2 10.20 -62.72 -17.23
CA GLY A 2 9.77 -63.77 -16.30
C GLY A 2 9.26 -63.03 -15.03
N LEU A 3 8.19 -63.43 -14.34
CA LEU A 3 8.15 -64.48 -13.29
C LEU A 3 9.16 -64.22 -12.15
N GLY A 4 8.79 -64.13 -10.86
CA GLY A 4 7.46 -64.25 -10.21
C GLY A 4 7.43 -63.51 -8.84
N GLU A 5 6.26 -63.35 -8.20
CA GLU A 5 5.75 -64.18 -7.06
C GLU A 5 6.12 -63.58 -5.67
N GLN A 6 5.32 -63.53 -4.58
CA GLN A 6 3.91 -63.86 -4.19
C GLN A 6 3.42 -62.68 -3.27
N ILE A 7 2.17 -62.25 -3.10
CA ILE A 7 0.87 -62.87 -2.71
C ILE A 7 0.84 -63.55 -1.32
N ASN A 8 0.41 -62.79 -0.29
CA ASN A 8 -0.49 -63.15 0.84
C ASN A 8 -0.50 -61.98 1.84
N GLY A 9 -1.56 -61.66 2.61
CA GLY A 9 -2.91 -62.23 2.73
C GLY A 9 -3.69 -61.51 3.87
N HIS A 10 -5.01 -61.71 3.92
CA HIS A 10 -5.98 -61.35 4.98
C HIS A 10 -5.49 -61.52 6.46
N ALA A 11 -6.10 -60.94 7.51
CA ALA A 11 -7.18 -59.95 7.72
C ALA A 11 -7.29 -59.62 9.24
N THR A 12 -8.27 -58.80 9.64
CA THR A 12 -8.88 -58.67 11.02
C THR A 12 -7.94 -58.35 12.20
N ALA A 13 -7.97 -57.18 12.87
CA ALA A 13 -9.04 -56.37 13.48
C ALA A 13 -9.44 -56.76 14.93
N VAL A 14 -9.59 -55.71 15.76
CA VAL A 14 -10.34 -55.60 17.04
C VAL A 14 -9.60 -55.87 18.38
N LYS A 15 -9.57 -54.81 19.22
CA LYS A 15 -9.27 -54.74 20.69
C LYS A 15 -7.79 -55.01 21.06
N ASP A 16 -7.22 -54.42 22.13
CA ASP A 16 -7.80 -53.97 23.41
C ASP A 16 -7.58 -52.49 23.78
N ILE A 17 -8.33 -52.05 24.81
CA ILE A 17 -8.19 -50.77 25.52
C ILE A 17 -7.76 -51.10 26.95
N GLU A 18 -6.61 -50.58 27.43
CA GLU A 18 -6.46 -50.28 28.86
C GLU A 18 -5.32 -49.29 29.20
N ASN A 19 -5.75 -48.18 29.82
CA ASN A 19 -5.14 -47.38 30.90
C ASN A 19 -3.62 -47.46 31.21
N GLY A 20 -2.95 -46.30 31.23
CA GLY A 20 -1.64 -46.11 31.89
C GLY A 20 -1.03 -44.72 31.71
N ALA A 21 -0.84 -43.98 32.81
CA ALA A 21 -0.25 -42.62 32.82
C ALA A 21 1.31 -42.65 32.65
N PRO A 22 1.97 -41.51 32.33
CA PRO A 22 3.32 -41.52 31.75
C PRO A 22 4.45 -41.64 32.81
N PRO A 23 5.63 -42.20 32.42
CA PRO A 23 6.78 -42.30 33.32
C PRO A 23 7.57 -40.98 33.41
N VAL A 24 7.88 -40.60 34.65
CA VAL A 24 8.78 -39.49 35.00
C VAL A 24 10.24 -39.97 34.94
N PRO A 25 11.19 -39.22 34.33
CA PRO A 25 12.62 -39.48 34.50
C PRO A 25 13.11 -38.94 35.85
N ALA A 26 13.89 -39.74 36.56
CA ALA A 26 14.34 -39.45 37.92
C ALA A 26 15.29 -38.25 38.03
N ALA A 27 15.29 -37.62 39.21
CA ALA A 27 16.26 -36.61 39.60
C ALA A 27 17.64 -37.24 39.87
N ASP A 28 18.70 -36.52 39.52
CA ASP A 28 20.05 -36.80 40.01
C ASP A 28 20.66 -35.49 40.54
N SER A 29 21.20 -35.53 41.76
CA SER A 29 21.41 -34.34 42.59
C SER A 29 22.89 -34.15 42.96
N ARG A 30 23.50 -33.07 42.45
CA ARG A 30 24.70 -32.45 43.05
C ARG A 30 24.60 -30.94 43.01
N ALA A 31 24.75 -30.31 44.17
CA ALA A 31 24.60 -28.88 44.36
C ALA A 31 25.94 -28.14 44.24
N ALA A 32 25.93 -26.97 43.59
CA ALA A 32 26.67 -25.76 44.00
C ALA A 32 26.39 -24.62 42.98
N SER A 33 25.96 -23.47 43.48
CA SER A 33 25.87 -22.19 42.77
C SER A 33 26.78 -21.17 43.50
N PRO A 34 26.93 -19.90 43.06
CA PRO A 34 26.53 -19.27 41.79
C PRO A 34 27.68 -18.50 41.09
N SER A 35 27.62 -18.34 39.76
CA SER A 35 28.35 -17.22 39.11
C SER A 35 27.71 -16.73 37.80
N CYS A 36 27.84 -15.42 37.60
CA CYS A 36 27.23 -14.60 36.56
C CYS A 36 27.54 -15.07 35.12
N GLY A 37 26.55 -15.05 34.22
CA GLY A 37 26.74 -15.51 32.84
C GLY A 37 25.56 -15.22 31.90
N CYS A 38 25.25 -13.94 31.65
CA CYS A 38 24.19 -13.54 30.72
C CYS A 38 24.61 -13.76 29.25
N CYS A 39 24.65 -15.03 28.82
CA CYS A 39 25.05 -15.45 27.48
C CYS A 39 23.87 -16.06 26.72
N VAL A 40 23.01 -15.21 26.17
CA VAL A 40 22.02 -15.63 25.15
C VAL A 40 22.78 -16.16 23.93
N ARG A 41 22.84 -17.50 23.79
CA ARG A 41 23.38 -18.16 22.59
C ARG A 41 22.65 -17.64 21.35
N LYS A 42 23.30 -16.77 20.57
CA LYS A 42 22.89 -16.45 19.20
C LYS A 42 22.80 -17.78 18.45
N ARG A 43 21.62 -18.12 17.92
CA ARG A 43 21.45 -19.31 17.07
C ARG A 43 22.43 -19.21 15.89
N PRO A 44 23.06 -20.31 15.44
CA PRO A 44 23.96 -20.27 14.30
C PRO A 44 23.24 -19.71 13.07
N PHE A 45 23.92 -18.85 12.31
CA PHE A 45 23.35 -18.19 11.14
C PHE A 45 23.04 -19.22 10.05
N ASN A 46 21.80 -19.69 10.01
CA ASN A 46 21.35 -20.63 8.99
C ASN A 46 20.92 -19.83 7.75
N LEU A 47 21.76 -19.83 6.72
CA LEU A 47 21.52 -19.11 5.47
C LEU A 47 20.18 -19.47 4.82
N LYS A 48 19.72 -20.73 4.89
CA LYS A 48 18.42 -21.12 4.35
C LYS A 48 17.26 -20.50 5.14
N VAL A 49 17.37 -20.41 6.47
CA VAL A 49 16.36 -19.73 7.31
C VAL A 49 16.40 -18.22 7.12
N PHE A 50 17.59 -17.63 6.96
CA PHE A 50 17.75 -16.21 6.64
C PHE A 50 17.15 -15.86 5.27
N VAL A 51 17.54 -16.58 4.21
CA VAL A 51 16.99 -16.36 2.86
C VAL A 51 15.48 -16.61 2.85
N LYS A 52 14.99 -17.66 3.53
CA LYS A 52 13.54 -17.88 3.66
C LYS A 52 12.86 -16.68 4.32
N LYS A 53 13.33 -16.25 5.49
CA LYS A 53 12.75 -15.14 6.27
C LYS A 53 12.80 -13.78 5.57
N TYR A 54 13.86 -13.48 4.84
CA TYR A 54 14.08 -12.15 4.26
C TYR A 54 13.67 -12.01 2.78
N PHE A 55 13.57 -13.12 2.03
CA PHE A 55 13.30 -13.10 0.58
C PHE A 55 12.09 -13.96 0.14
N LEU A 56 11.56 -14.86 0.99
CA LEU A 56 10.47 -15.79 0.63
C LEU A 56 9.26 -15.77 1.60
N GLU A 57 9.43 -15.29 2.83
CA GLU A 57 8.39 -15.23 3.88
C GLU A 57 7.47 -14.00 3.67
N GLY A 58 6.95 -13.91 2.43
CA GLY A 58 6.29 -12.75 1.87
C GLY A 58 5.07 -12.27 2.66
N GLN A 59 4.78 -10.98 2.52
CA GLN A 59 3.68 -10.33 3.20
C GLN A 59 2.35 -10.99 2.81
N HIS A 60 1.60 -11.48 3.82
CA HIS A 60 0.31 -12.17 3.69
C HIS A 60 -0.61 -11.64 2.57
N LEU A 61 -0.48 -12.24 1.38
CA LEU A 61 -1.40 -12.10 0.24
C LEU A 61 -2.17 -13.41 -0.05
N LEU A 62 -1.83 -14.49 0.66
CA LEU A 62 -2.52 -15.78 0.59
C LEU A 62 -3.97 -15.75 1.12
N PRO A 63 -4.29 -15.14 2.29
CA PRO A 63 -5.61 -15.31 2.90
C PRO A 63 -6.77 -14.87 1.98
N ALA A 64 -6.69 -13.66 1.43
CA ALA A 64 -7.73 -13.12 0.54
C ALA A 64 -7.82 -13.85 -0.82
N GLN A 65 -6.76 -14.53 -1.26
CA GLN A 65 -6.76 -15.31 -2.50
C GLN A 65 -7.29 -16.73 -2.27
N GLU A 66 -7.03 -17.33 -1.11
CA GLU A 66 -7.64 -18.59 -0.68
C GLU A 66 -9.13 -18.41 -0.36
N GLU A 67 -9.52 -17.31 0.28
CA GLU A 67 -10.90 -16.94 0.55
C GLU A 67 -11.70 -16.65 -0.74
N ALA A 68 -11.08 -15.97 -1.72
CA ALA A 68 -11.65 -15.80 -3.05
C ALA A 68 -11.74 -17.11 -3.87
N LEU A 69 -10.91 -18.11 -3.58
CA LEU A 69 -11.02 -19.45 -4.17
C LEU A 69 -12.10 -20.30 -3.48
N ARG A 70 -12.24 -20.19 -2.15
CA ARG A 70 -13.26 -20.89 -1.36
C ARG A 70 -14.68 -20.37 -1.60
N SER A 71 -14.83 -19.09 -1.95
CA SER A 71 -16.12 -18.45 -2.24
C SER A 71 -16.60 -18.59 -3.70
N LEU A 72 -15.86 -19.32 -4.56
CA LEU A 72 -16.33 -19.64 -5.90
C LEU A 72 -17.40 -20.74 -5.86
N PRO A 73 -18.60 -20.53 -6.45
CA PRO A 73 -19.57 -21.62 -6.59
C PRO A 73 -18.97 -22.75 -7.44
N HIS A 74 -19.30 -24.00 -7.11
CA HIS A 74 -18.72 -25.18 -7.75
C HIS A 74 -18.91 -25.20 -9.28
N ASP A 75 -20.02 -24.62 -9.77
CA ASP A 75 -20.38 -24.48 -11.18
C ASP A 75 -19.84 -23.19 -11.86
N ALA A 76 -18.83 -22.53 -11.26
CA ALA A 76 -18.20 -21.37 -11.91
C ALA A 76 -17.47 -21.78 -13.20
N LYS A 77 -17.92 -21.20 -14.34
CA LYS A 77 -17.32 -21.36 -15.69
C LYS A 77 -15.80 -21.29 -15.65
N TRP A 78 -15.13 -22.15 -16.44
CA TRP A 78 -13.67 -22.36 -16.44
C TRP A 78 -12.85 -21.05 -16.43
N TYR A 79 -13.22 -20.05 -17.24
CA TYR A 79 -12.52 -18.77 -17.28
C TYR A 79 -12.56 -18.03 -15.94
N LYS A 80 -13.67 -18.05 -15.18
CA LYS A 80 -13.72 -17.45 -13.82
C LYS A 80 -12.75 -18.16 -12.86
N LYS A 81 -12.68 -19.50 -12.90
CA LYS A 81 -11.70 -20.27 -12.12
C LYS A 81 -10.26 -19.93 -12.53
N MET A 82 -9.99 -19.75 -13.83
CA MET A 82 -8.68 -19.31 -14.34
C MET A 82 -8.32 -17.88 -13.89
N PHE A 83 -9.27 -16.93 -13.97
CA PHE A 83 -9.12 -15.53 -13.56
C PHE A 83 -8.80 -15.40 -12.07
N VAL A 84 -9.45 -16.19 -11.19
CA VAL A 84 -9.15 -16.16 -9.76
C VAL A 84 -7.83 -16.87 -9.44
N ARG A 85 -7.54 -18.02 -10.07
CA ARG A 85 -6.30 -18.77 -9.86
C ARG A 85 -5.05 -18.00 -10.31
N HIS A 86 -5.13 -17.27 -11.42
CA HIS A 86 -4.01 -16.51 -12.00
C HIS A 86 -4.20 -14.98 -11.93
N ARG A 87 -4.98 -14.49 -10.95
CA ARG A 87 -5.38 -13.07 -10.84
C ARG A 87 -4.22 -12.07 -10.96
N ARG A 88 -3.05 -12.42 -10.43
CA ARG A 88 -1.82 -11.61 -10.55
C ARG A 88 -1.34 -11.51 -12.00
N VAL A 89 -1.19 -12.65 -12.68
CA VAL A 89 -0.73 -12.72 -14.08
C VAL A 89 -1.71 -11.98 -14.99
N VAL A 90 -3.02 -12.14 -14.78
CA VAL A 90 -4.05 -11.41 -15.53
C VAL A 90 -3.95 -9.90 -15.30
N GLY A 91 -3.80 -9.46 -14.05
CA GLY A 91 -3.68 -8.05 -13.70
C GLY A 91 -2.52 -7.36 -14.42
N VAL A 92 -1.40 -8.05 -14.63
CA VAL A 92 -0.25 -7.58 -15.42
C VAL A 92 -0.50 -7.70 -16.94
N ALA A 93 -1.08 -8.81 -17.40
CA ALA A 93 -1.24 -9.11 -18.81
C ALA A 93 -2.23 -8.18 -19.53
N ILE A 94 -3.28 -7.71 -18.85
CA ILE A 94 -4.26 -6.77 -19.43
C ILE A 94 -3.61 -5.46 -19.89
N PRO A 95 -3.00 -4.64 -18.99
CA PRO A 95 -2.37 -3.38 -19.41
C PRO A 95 -1.18 -3.66 -20.33
N ALA A 96 -0.44 -4.75 -20.12
CA ALA A 96 0.68 -5.10 -20.99
C ALA A 96 0.25 -5.35 -22.44
N THR A 97 -0.82 -6.11 -22.67
CA THR A 97 -1.34 -6.37 -24.02
C THR A 97 -1.75 -5.08 -24.73
N VAL A 98 -2.49 -4.20 -24.03
CA VAL A 98 -2.97 -2.92 -24.59
C VAL A 98 -1.80 -2.00 -24.96
N ILE A 99 -0.84 -1.82 -24.05
CA ILE A 99 0.28 -0.91 -24.27
C ILE A 99 1.25 -1.47 -25.32
N ILE A 100 1.51 -2.78 -25.32
CA ILE A 100 2.36 -3.42 -26.36
C ILE A 100 1.72 -3.30 -27.74
N PHE A 101 0.40 -3.47 -27.86
CA PHE A 101 -0.29 -3.31 -29.15
C PHE A 101 -0.18 -1.86 -29.68
N ALA A 102 -0.40 -0.87 -28.81
CA ALA A 102 -0.21 0.54 -29.16
C ALA A 102 1.26 0.86 -29.51
N TRP A 103 2.21 0.38 -28.71
CA TRP A 103 3.64 0.54 -28.94
C TRP A 103 4.09 -0.08 -30.26
N LEU A 104 3.71 -1.33 -30.53
CA LEU A 104 4.06 -2.05 -31.75
C LEU A 104 3.51 -1.36 -33.00
N SER A 105 2.28 -0.83 -32.91
CA SER A 105 1.68 -0.02 -33.98
C SER A 105 2.51 1.22 -34.31
N ILE A 106 3.03 1.91 -33.29
CA ILE A 106 3.92 3.07 -33.46
C ILE A 106 5.27 2.64 -34.05
N MET A 107 5.91 1.61 -33.49
CA MET A 107 7.22 1.11 -33.93
C MET A 107 7.21 0.69 -35.40
N ILE A 108 6.16 -0.02 -35.84
CA ILE A 108 5.98 -0.43 -37.24
C ILE A 108 5.70 0.79 -38.13
N ARG A 109 4.83 1.73 -37.70
CA ARG A 109 4.42 2.86 -38.54
C ARG A 109 5.54 3.86 -38.84
N TYR A 110 6.51 4.00 -37.93
CA TYR A 110 7.60 4.98 -38.01
C TYR A 110 9.01 4.37 -38.14
N ASP A 111 9.12 3.04 -38.29
CA ASP A 111 10.38 2.29 -38.41
C ASP A 111 11.43 2.62 -37.32
N TYR A 112 10.97 2.74 -36.08
CA TYR A 112 11.82 3.07 -34.93
C TYR A 112 12.71 1.92 -34.43
N TRP A 113 12.75 0.78 -35.13
CA TRP A 113 13.61 -0.36 -34.80
C TRP A 113 15.10 0.01 -34.81
N ASN A 114 15.48 0.95 -35.68
CA ASN A 114 16.84 1.48 -35.80
C ASN A 114 17.31 2.25 -34.53
N LEU A 115 16.43 2.58 -33.58
CA LEU A 115 16.82 3.19 -32.30
C LEU A 115 17.47 2.20 -31.33
N PHE A 116 17.20 0.89 -31.45
CA PHE A 116 17.72 -0.11 -30.51
C PHE A 116 19.26 -0.22 -30.53
N PRO A 117 19.94 -0.33 -31.70
CA PRO A 117 21.41 -0.38 -31.75
C PRO A 117 22.11 0.77 -31.01
N GLU A 118 21.55 1.98 -31.08
CA GLU A 118 22.14 3.17 -30.44
C GLU A 118 21.75 3.32 -28.96
N LYS A 119 20.51 2.95 -28.59
CA LYS A 119 19.89 3.32 -27.30
C LYS A 119 19.56 2.13 -26.37
N TYR A 120 20.00 0.90 -26.70
CA TYR A 120 19.73 -0.31 -25.90
C TYR A 120 20.18 -0.22 -24.43
N TYR A 121 21.19 0.59 -24.12
CA TYR A 121 21.68 0.79 -22.75
C TYR A 121 20.59 1.38 -21.83
N MET A 122 19.64 2.16 -22.37
CA MET A 122 18.49 2.64 -21.62
C MET A 122 17.48 1.53 -21.34
N SER A 123 17.25 0.60 -22.29
CA SER A 123 16.42 -0.59 -22.06
C SER A 123 16.99 -1.43 -20.93
N ILE A 124 18.31 -1.66 -20.90
CA ILE A 124 19.00 -2.37 -19.81
C ILE A 124 18.85 -1.62 -18.48
N THR A 125 19.10 -0.31 -18.47
CA THR A 125 18.92 0.56 -17.29
C THR A 125 17.50 0.42 -16.73
N MET A 126 16.49 0.40 -17.60
CA MET A 126 15.09 0.28 -17.21
C MET A 126 14.66 -1.12 -16.78
N VAL A 127 15.43 -2.20 -17.04
CA VAL A 127 15.18 -3.50 -16.37
C VAL A 127 15.31 -3.32 -14.86
N PHE A 128 16.41 -2.71 -14.40
CA PHE A 128 16.64 -2.43 -12.99
C PHE A 128 15.72 -1.32 -12.47
N GLY A 129 15.63 -0.21 -13.22
CA GLY A 129 14.82 0.95 -12.81
C GLY A 129 13.34 0.63 -12.64
N SER A 130 12.73 -0.12 -13.57
CA SER A 130 11.31 -0.50 -13.43
C SER A 130 11.09 -1.54 -12.34
N LEU A 131 12.02 -2.49 -12.13
CA LEU A 131 11.91 -3.45 -11.04
C LEU A 131 11.96 -2.76 -9.68
N VAL A 132 12.91 -1.84 -9.47
CA VAL A 132 13.00 -1.03 -8.25
C VAL A 132 11.74 -0.18 -8.08
N ALA A 133 11.27 0.49 -9.14
CA ALA A 133 10.03 1.29 -9.12
C ALA A 133 8.79 0.53 -8.65
N GLY A 134 8.69 -0.76 -8.98
CA GLY A 134 7.60 -1.62 -8.50
C GLY A 134 7.79 -2.08 -7.05
N MET A 135 9.03 -2.29 -6.63
CA MET A 135 9.38 -2.79 -5.29
C MET A 135 9.36 -1.70 -4.21
N THR A 136 9.58 -0.43 -4.57
CA THR A 136 9.78 0.69 -3.63
C THR A 136 8.80 1.84 -3.86
N SER A 137 8.76 2.80 -2.93
CA SER A 137 7.93 4.02 -3.00
C SER A 137 8.68 5.24 -3.59
N GLU A 138 9.73 4.98 -4.35
CA GLU A 138 10.74 5.95 -4.80
C GLU A 138 10.74 6.11 -6.34
N GLY A 139 10.01 5.22 -7.01
CA GLY A 139 9.83 5.19 -8.46
C GLY A 139 11.06 4.75 -9.25
N GLY A 140 10.93 4.80 -10.58
CA GLY A 140 12.00 4.41 -11.49
C GLY A 140 13.07 5.50 -11.66
N GLY A 141 12.70 6.75 -11.34
CA GLY A 141 13.57 7.91 -11.39
C GLY A 141 14.82 7.74 -10.53
N ALA A 142 14.70 7.09 -9.37
CA ALA A 142 15.80 6.71 -8.47
C ALA A 142 17.02 6.10 -9.18
N VAL A 143 16.78 5.18 -10.12
CA VAL A 143 17.83 4.50 -10.89
C VAL A 143 18.05 5.22 -12.23
N ALA A 144 16.98 5.58 -12.92
CA ALA A 144 17.06 6.14 -14.27
C ALA A 144 17.73 7.51 -14.31
N PHE A 145 17.41 8.42 -13.38
CA PHE A 145 17.90 9.79 -13.40
C PHE A 145 19.42 9.88 -13.11
N PRO A 146 20.00 9.22 -12.08
CA PRO A 146 21.44 9.19 -11.90
C PRO A 146 22.17 8.52 -13.08
N VAL A 147 21.65 7.41 -13.61
CA VAL A 147 22.28 6.73 -14.75
C VAL A 147 22.27 7.62 -16.00
N MET A 148 21.14 8.23 -16.35
CA MET A 148 21.07 9.16 -17.48
C MET A 148 21.97 10.37 -17.29
N THR A 149 21.90 11.04 -16.14
CA THR A 149 22.52 12.35 -15.94
C THR A 149 23.98 12.32 -15.47
N LEU A 150 24.43 11.25 -14.82
CA LEU A 150 25.80 11.09 -14.32
C LEU A 150 26.61 10.09 -15.15
N ALA A 151 26.06 8.93 -15.51
CA ALA A 151 26.81 7.92 -16.28
C ALA A 151 26.81 8.24 -17.79
N PHE A 152 25.66 8.58 -18.37
CA PHE A 152 25.52 8.89 -19.80
C PHE A 152 25.56 10.40 -20.14
N SER A 153 25.74 11.26 -19.13
CA SER A 153 25.82 12.73 -19.29
C SER A 153 24.64 13.40 -20.02
N ILE A 154 23.47 12.73 -20.06
CA ILE A 154 22.24 13.26 -20.64
C ILE A 154 21.75 14.47 -19.81
N SER A 155 21.12 15.45 -20.46
CA SER A 155 20.64 16.64 -19.77
C SER A 155 19.56 16.30 -18.72
N PRO A 156 19.55 16.96 -17.55
CA PRO A 156 18.52 16.73 -16.53
C PRO A 156 17.09 16.99 -17.01
N ALA A 157 16.92 17.92 -17.95
CA ALA A 157 15.61 18.20 -18.56
C ALA A 157 15.08 17.00 -19.36
N VAL A 158 15.93 16.36 -20.17
CA VAL A 158 15.57 15.13 -20.91
C VAL A 158 15.36 13.96 -19.95
N ALA A 159 16.19 13.82 -18.91
CA ALA A 159 16.03 12.76 -17.91
C ALA A 159 14.71 12.91 -17.11
N ARG A 160 14.34 14.14 -16.72
CA ARG A 160 13.04 14.45 -16.11
C ARG A 160 11.89 14.11 -17.05
N ASP A 161 11.92 14.61 -18.30
CA ASP A 161 10.83 14.38 -19.26
C ASP A 161 10.66 12.88 -19.55
N PHE A 162 11.78 12.15 -19.69
CA PHE A 162 11.80 10.70 -19.82
C PHE A 162 11.19 10.03 -18.59
N SER A 163 11.55 10.47 -17.38
CA SER A 163 11.01 9.96 -16.13
C SER A 163 9.49 10.16 -16.03
N LEU A 164 8.97 11.34 -16.40
CA LEU A 164 7.52 11.58 -16.50
C LEU A 164 6.85 10.64 -17.51
N ALA A 165 7.40 10.57 -18.73
CA ALA A 165 6.84 9.79 -19.82
C ALA A 165 6.86 8.27 -19.58
N ILE A 166 7.95 7.74 -19.03
CA ILE A 166 8.08 6.30 -18.82
C ILE A 166 7.27 5.82 -17.61
N GLN A 167 7.09 6.66 -16.59
CA GLN A 167 6.25 6.36 -15.44
C GLN A 167 4.75 6.50 -15.77
N SER A 168 4.33 7.44 -16.62
CA SER A 168 2.94 7.52 -17.07
C SER A 168 2.48 6.25 -17.81
N VAL A 169 3.42 5.45 -18.34
CA VAL A 169 3.18 4.11 -18.87
C VAL A 169 3.30 3.05 -17.78
N GLY A 170 4.48 2.94 -17.16
CA GLY A 170 4.82 1.87 -16.22
C GLY A 170 4.03 1.88 -14.90
N MET A 171 3.94 3.05 -14.26
CA MET A 171 3.20 3.19 -13.00
C MET A 171 1.70 3.13 -13.23
N THR A 172 1.18 3.55 -14.39
CA THR A 172 -0.24 3.36 -14.74
C THR A 172 -0.58 1.87 -14.91
N ALA A 173 0.30 1.08 -15.54
CA ALA A 173 0.14 -0.38 -15.61
C ALA A 173 0.22 -1.06 -14.22
N ALA A 174 1.13 -0.58 -13.35
CA ALA A 174 1.20 -1.05 -11.97
C ALA A 174 -0.03 -0.64 -11.14
N ALA A 175 -0.50 0.60 -11.26
CA ALA A 175 -1.70 1.12 -10.60
C ALA A 175 -2.95 0.34 -11.01
N PHE A 176 -3.12 0.05 -12.30
CA PHE A 176 -4.16 -0.85 -12.78
C PHE A 176 -4.06 -2.23 -12.12
N THR A 177 -2.87 -2.83 -12.07
CA THR A 177 -2.63 -4.13 -11.43
C THR A 177 -3.01 -4.10 -9.94
N ILE A 178 -2.61 -3.06 -9.20
CA ILE A 178 -2.89 -2.83 -7.78
C ILE A 178 -4.40 -2.74 -7.52
N ILE A 179 -5.11 -1.93 -8.31
CA ILE A 179 -6.57 -1.73 -8.21
C ILE A 179 -7.32 -3.02 -8.59
N TYR A 180 -6.92 -3.68 -9.68
CA TYR A 180 -7.50 -4.95 -10.14
C TYR A 180 -7.31 -6.07 -9.09
N MET A 181 -6.16 -6.10 -8.42
CA MET A 181 -5.89 -7.02 -7.31
C MET A 181 -6.66 -6.66 -6.03
N LYS A 182 -7.33 -5.50 -5.95
CA LYS A 182 -8.00 -4.97 -4.75
C LYS A 182 -7.03 -4.92 -3.55
N ILE A 183 -5.80 -4.46 -3.78
CA ILE A 183 -4.85 -4.16 -2.71
C ILE A 183 -5.41 -2.99 -1.88
N HIS A 184 -5.13 -2.98 -0.59
CA HIS A 184 -5.59 -1.91 0.30
C HIS A 184 -4.91 -0.58 -0.08
N LEU A 185 -5.73 0.45 -0.30
CA LEU A 185 -5.32 1.80 -0.68
C LEU A 185 -5.91 2.82 0.29
N GLU A 186 -5.19 3.91 0.53
CA GLU A 186 -5.67 5.04 1.32
C GLU A 186 -6.24 6.12 0.39
N TRP A 187 -7.55 6.07 0.16
CA TRP A 187 -8.22 6.89 -0.86
C TRP A 187 -8.23 8.40 -0.55
N HIS A 188 -8.19 8.81 0.71
CA HIS A 188 -8.15 10.24 1.05
C HIS A 188 -6.81 10.85 0.63
N ALA A 189 -5.71 10.14 0.87
CA ALA A 189 -4.38 10.50 0.40
C ALA A 189 -4.31 10.51 -1.13
N ILE A 190 -4.92 9.54 -1.82
CA ILE A 190 -5.00 9.56 -3.30
C ILE A 190 -5.69 10.84 -3.78
N LEU A 191 -6.92 11.10 -3.32
CA LEU A 191 -7.72 12.23 -3.79
C LEU A 191 -7.06 13.58 -3.47
N LEU A 192 -6.70 13.81 -2.21
CA LEU A 192 -6.23 15.12 -1.74
C LEU A 192 -4.79 15.42 -2.16
N SER A 193 -3.91 14.42 -2.13
CA SER A 193 -2.53 14.61 -2.59
C SER A 193 -2.44 14.69 -4.12
N SER A 194 -3.40 14.13 -4.87
CA SER A 194 -3.49 14.37 -6.32
C SER A 194 -3.88 15.81 -6.65
N VAL A 195 -4.85 16.40 -5.94
CA VAL A 195 -5.23 17.81 -6.13
C VAL A 195 -4.03 18.74 -5.85
N GLY A 196 -3.35 18.53 -4.73
CA GLY A 196 -2.11 19.25 -4.43
C GLY A 196 -1.03 18.98 -5.48
N GLY A 197 -0.83 17.73 -5.88
CA GLY A 197 0.18 17.27 -6.83
C GLY A 197 0.06 17.93 -8.20
N VAL A 198 -1.14 17.96 -8.77
CA VAL A 198 -1.41 18.60 -10.06
C VAL A 198 -1.12 20.10 -10.00
N ALA A 199 -1.53 20.80 -8.94
CA ALA A 199 -1.19 22.22 -8.76
C ALA A 199 0.33 22.42 -8.59
N GLY A 200 0.99 21.56 -7.81
CA GLY A 200 2.41 21.62 -7.52
C GLY A 200 3.29 21.33 -8.73
N ILE A 201 2.93 20.36 -9.57
CA ILE A 201 3.69 20.05 -10.78
C ILE A 201 3.53 21.14 -11.85
N ILE A 202 2.33 21.72 -12.01
CA ILE A 202 2.11 22.85 -12.92
C ILE A 202 2.94 24.06 -12.47
N ILE A 203 2.80 24.49 -11.22
CA ILE A 203 3.55 25.64 -10.68
C ILE A 203 5.05 25.35 -10.70
N GLY A 204 5.46 24.13 -10.36
CA GLY A 204 6.86 23.72 -10.42
C GLY A 204 7.43 23.73 -11.83
N LEU A 205 6.64 23.43 -12.87
CA LEU A 205 7.09 23.40 -14.26
C LEU A 205 7.24 24.80 -14.86
N GLU A 206 6.32 25.71 -14.53
CA GLU A 206 6.33 27.09 -15.04
C GLU A 206 7.27 28.01 -14.25
N PHE A 207 7.36 27.85 -12.91
CA PHE A 207 7.99 28.83 -12.02
C PHE A 207 9.18 28.32 -11.20
N VAL A 208 9.48 27.01 -11.19
CA VAL A 208 10.63 26.47 -10.42
C VAL A 208 11.68 25.86 -11.34
N ASP A 209 11.28 24.94 -12.23
CA ASP A 209 12.19 24.26 -13.14
C ASP A 209 13.01 25.21 -14.05
N PRO A 210 12.47 26.31 -14.61
CA PRO A 210 13.24 27.20 -15.48
C PRO A 210 14.37 27.95 -14.76
N TYR A 211 14.23 28.20 -13.45
CA TYR A 211 15.22 28.92 -12.65
C TYR A 211 16.33 28.03 -12.09
N LEU A 212 16.15 26.69 -12.14
CA LEU A 212 17.15 25.74 -11.66
C LEU A 212 18.17 25.41 -12.79
N THR A 213 19.45 25.65 -12.51
CA THR A 213 20.53 25.25 -13.42
C THR A 213 20.64 23.72 -13.52
N PRO A 214 21.22 23.16 -14.61
CA PRO A 214 21.42 21.72 -14.74
C PRO A 214 22.22 21.09 -13.59
N ALA A 215 23.20 21.80 -13.02
CA ALA A 215 23.99 21.32 -11.89
C ALA A 215 23.15 21.28 -10.60
N GLN A 216 22.38 22.34 -10.32
CA GLN A 216 21.43 22.37 -9.20
C GLN A 216 20.40 21.23 -9.33
N LYS A 217 19.81 20.98 -10.51
CA LYS A 217 18.86 19.86 -10.70
C LYS A 217 19.47 18.50 -10.36
N LYS A 218 20.72 18.23 -10.79
CA LYS A 218 21.42 16.97 -10.45
C LYS A 218 21.67 16.84 -8.95
N ILE A 219 22.19 17.88 -8.31
CA ILE A 219 22.51 17.87 -6.87
C ILE A 219 21.24 17.79 -6.02
N SER A 220 20.24 18.63 -6.31
CA SER A 220 18.97 18.65 -5.58
C SER A 220 18.21 17.32 -5.66
N PHE A 221 18.17 16.68 -6.84
CA PHE A 221 17.61 15.32 -6.98
C PHE A 221 18.26 14.38 -5.95
N VAL A 222 19.59 14.25 -6.03
CA VAL A 222 20.30 13.22 -5.28
C VAL A 222 20.30 13.51 -3.77
N CYS A 223 20.33 14.78 -3.37
CA CYS A 223 20.22 15.17 -1.96
C CYS A 223 18.81 14.95 -1.39
N ILE A 224 17.73 15.21 -2.14
CA ILE A 224 16.35 14.93 -1.69
C ILE A 224 16.16 13.43 -1.49
N TRP A 225 16.62 12.63 -2.45
CA TRP A 225 16.59 11.16 -2.41
C TRP A 225 17.37 10.60 -1.22
N PHE A 226 18.63 11.00 -1.04
CA PHE A 226 19.42 10.62 0.13
C PHE A 226 18.77 11.02 1.46
N THR A 227 18.00 12.11 1.48
CA THR A 227 17.25 12.50 2.67
C THR A 227 15.99 11.64 2.89
N PHE A 228 15.40 11.09 1.83
CA PHE A 228 14.37 10.05 1.93
C PHE A 228 14.92 8.72 2.47
N ALA A 229 16.15 8.32 2.11
CA ALA A 229 16.83 7.23 2.82
C ALA A 229 16.92 7.48 4.34
N PHE A 230 17.15 8.72 4.78
CA PHE A 230 17.11 9.06 6.21
C PHE A 230 15.70 8.96 6.83
N ALA A 231 14.65 9.29 6.07
CA ALA A 231 13.24 9.07 6.46
C ALA A 231 12.94 7.59 6.68
N LEU A 232 13.35 6.73 5.73
CA LEU A 232 13.26 5.27 5.82
C LEU A 232 14.10 4.70 6.96
N PHE A 233 15.27 5.27 7.24
CA PHE A 233 16.12 4.88 8.37
C PHE A 233 15.44 5.18 9.71
N SER A 234 14.87 6.38 9.86
CA SER A 234 14.07 6.79 11.02
C SER A 234 12.82 5.92 11.21
N LEU A 235 12.18 5.52 10.11
CA LEU A 235 11.07 4.57 10.09
C LEU A 235 11.50 3.18 10.56
N ASN A 236 12.66 2.70 10.12
CA ASN A 236 13.17 1.38 10.46
C ASN A 236 13.68 1.28 11.91
N ILE A 237 14.33 2.30 12.47
CA ILE A 237 14.68 2.29 13.91
C ILE A 237 13.43 2.04 14.78
N ASN A 238 12.29 2.61 14.39
CA ASN A 238 11.01 2.49 15.09
C ASN A 238 10.21 1.22 14.67
N HIS A 239 10.84 0.05 14.72
CA HIS A 239 10.25 -1.23 14.26
C HIS A 239 9.05 -1.74 15.07
N LYS A 240 8.89 -1.35 16.35
CA LYS A 240 7.86 -1.86 17.27
C LYS A 240 6.55 -1.04 17.30
N ARG A 241 6.41 -0.02 16.44
CA ARG A 241 5.23 0.86 16.45
C ARG A 241 3.95 0.16 15.99
N ARG A 242 2.81 0.50 16.57
CA ARG A 242 1.48 0.20 16.01
C ARG A 242 1.35 0.91 14.65
N THR A 243 0.80 0.23 13.66
CA THR A 243 0.56 0.78 12.32
C THR A 243 -0.86 0.47 11.86
N PHE A 244 -1.46 1.38 11.10
CA PHE A 244 -2.86 1.30 10.71
C PHE A 244 -3.01 1.02 9.20
N PRO A 245 -4.07 0.32 8.76
CA PRO A 245 -4.34 0.11 7.34
C PRO A 245 -4.93 1.34 6.64
N LYS A 246 -5.42 2.32 7.40
CA LYS A 246 -6.00 3.61 6.96
C LYS A 246 -5.55 4.72 7.93
N ILE A 247 -5.72 5.99 7.56
CA ILE A 247 -5.45 7.12 8.47
C ILE A 247 -6.43 7.05 9.66
N PRO A 248 -5.97 6.99 10.93
CA PRO A 248 -6.85 6.99 12.09
C PRO A 248 -7.46 8.39 12.30
N ILE A 249 -8.77 8.46 12.57
CA ILE A 249 -9.55 9.68 12.89
C ILE A 249 -9.32 10.81 11.87
N PHE A 250 -10.03 10.77 10.74
CA PHE A 250 -9.79 11.69 9.63
C PHE A 250 -10.39 13.08 9.87
N ASN A 251 -9.53 14.12 9.95
CA ASN A 251 -9.90 15.50 10.29
C ASN A 251 -9.41 16.48 9.21
N LEU A 252 -10.00 17.67 9.13
CA LEU A 252 -9.65 18.72 8.15
C LEU A 252 -8.15 19.09 8.16
N TRP A 253 -7.50 19.14 9.32
CA TRP A 253 -6.05 19.36 9.39
C TRP A 253 -5.23 18.25 8.70
N LYS A 254 -5.65 16.98 8.83
CA LYS A 254 -4.99 15.86 8.14
C LYS A 254 -5.22 15.96 6.64
N ALA A 255 -6.40 16.39 6.21
CA ALA A 255 -6.70 16.69 4.81
C ALA A 255 -5.80 17.80 4.25
N LEU A 256 -5.62 18.91 4.98
CA LEU A 256 -4.72 20.00 4.61
C LEU A 256 -3.27 19.53 4.48
N VAL A 257 -2.78 18.71 5.41
CA VAL A 257 -1.44 18.12 5.33
C VAL A 257 -1.28 17.26 4.07
N LEU A 258 -2.28 16.47 3.68
CA LEU A 258 -2.23 15.67 2.43
C LEU A 258 -2.16 16.57 1.19
N VAL A 259 -2.96 17.64 1.12
CA VAL A 259 -2.91 18.61 0.00
C VAL A 259 -1.54 19.28 -0.08
N LEU A 260 -1.01 19.78 1.04
CA LEU A 260 0.32 20.41 1.09
C LEU A 260 1.46 19.43 0.74
N THR A 261 1.35 18.17 1.17
CA THR A 261 2.30 17.10 0.84
C THR A 261 2.28 16.79 -0.65
N GLY A 262 1.08 16.69 -1.24
CA GLY A 262 0.88 16.57 -2.68
C GLY A 262 1.51 17.74 -3.43
N PHE A 263 1.26 18.97 -2.98
CA PHE A 263 1.81 20.19 -3.59
C PHE A 263 3.34 20.23 -3.58
N ALA A 264 3.98 20.00 -2.44
CA ALA A 264 5.44 19.93 -2.34
C ALA A 264 6.02 18.80 -3.20
N GLY A 265 5.41 17.61 -3.17
CA GLY A 265 5.80 16.47 -4.00
C GLY A 265 5.62 16.71 -5.50
N GLY A 266 4.59 17.48 -5.89
CA GLY A 266 4.36 17.93 -7.26
C GLY A 266 5.48 18.86 -7.74
N ILE A 267 5.91 19.81 -6.91
CA ILE A 267 7.05 20.69 -7.19
C ILE A 267 8.34 19.88 -7.34
N PHE A 268 8.60 18.87 -6.49
CA PHE A 268 9.77 18.00 -6.69
C PHE A 268 9.68 17.21 -8.01
N THR A 269 8.49 16.69 -8.32
CA THR A 269 8.22 16.00 -9.58
C THR A 269 8.45 16.90 -10.81
N SER A 270 8.30 18.21 -10.69
CA SER A 270 8.48 19.14 -11.81
C SER A 270 9.92 19.25 -12.33
N PHE A 271 10.94 19.08 -11.49
CA PHE A 271 12.35 19.15 -11.93
C PHE A 271 13.07 17.80 -11.89
N ALA A 272 12.65 16.88 -11.02
CA ALA A 272 13.21 15.54 -10.89
C ALA A 272 12.50 14.49 -11.78
N GLY A 273 11.25 14.75 -12.16
CA GLY A 273 10.37 13.76 -12.79
C GLY A 273 9.83 12.70 -11.83
N SER A 274 10.13 12.81 -10.53
CA SER A 274 9.53 12.04 -9.43
C SER A 274 9.57 12.84 -8.11
N GLY A 275 8.93 12.35 -7.05
CA GLY A 275 8.99 12.94 -5.71
C GLY A 275 7.65 13.00 -4.98
N LEU A 276 6.51 12.96 -5.68
CA LEU A 276 5.20 12.94 -5.03
C LEU A 276 4.95 11.60 -4.31
N ASP A 277 5.45 10.51 -4.87
CA ASP A 277 5.51 9.19 -4.23
C ASP A 277 6.30 9.24 -2.92
N ILE A 278 7.52 9.78 -2.95
CA ILE A 278 8.43 9.91 -1.80
C ILE A 278 7.80 10.77 -0.69
N CYS A 279 7.25 11.94 -1.03
CA CYS A 279 6.60 12.83 -0.07
C CYS A 279 5.36 12.20 0.55
N SER A 280 4.46 11.65 -0.27
CA SER A 280 3.21 11.03 0.21
C SER A 280 3.47 9.80 1.06
N PHE A 281 4.38 8.91 0.63
CA PHE A 281 4.79 7.74 1.40
C PHE A 281 5.40 8.13 2.75
N SER A 282 6.29 9.13 2.78
CA SER A 282 6.94 9.58 4.01
C SER A 282 5.93 10.11 5.03
N ILE A 283 4.98 10.94 4.60
CA ILE A 283 3.95 11.49 5.50
C ILE A 283 2.96 10.41 5.95
N LEU A 284 2.50 9.54 5.04
CA LEU A 284 1.63 8.41 5.39
C LEU A 284 2.26 7.52 6.47
N THR A 285 3.53 7.14 6.30
CA THR A 285 4.19 6.15 7.18
C THR A 285 4.78 6.74 8.46
N LEU A 286 5.32 7.97 8.42
CA LEU A 286 5.93 8.62 9.59
C LEU A 286 4.91 9.38 10.42
N LEU A 287 4.06 10.22 9.80
CA LEU A 287 3.11 11.09 10.50
C LEU A 287 1.83 10.35 10.88
N PHE A 288 1.17 9.73 9.90
CA PHE A 288 -0.13 9.06 10.12
C PHE A 288 -0.01 7.58 10.51
N ARG A 289 1.21 7.05 10.60
CA ARG A 289 1.52 5.65 10.97
C ARG A 289 0.77 4.62 10.12
N VAL A 290 0.44 4.97 8.88
CA VAL A 290 -0.12 4.04 7.90
C VAL A 290 0.95 2.97 7.59
N SER A 291 0.52 1.72 7.47
CA SER A 291 1.44 0.60 7.22
C SER A 291 2.15 0.76 5.88
N GLU A 292 3.42 0.34 5.81
CA GLU A 292 4.20 0.33 4.55
C GLU A 292 3.43 -0.39 3.42
N LYS A 293 2.69 -1.45 3.77
CA LYS A 293 1.88 -2.28 2.86
C LYS A 293 0.73 -1.53 2.17
N THR A 294 0.17 -0.50 2.82
CA THR A 294 -0.84 0.40 2.22
C THR A 294 -0.17 1.59 1.56
N ALA A 295 0.89 2.13 2.18
CA ALA A 295 1.53 3.36 1.73
C ALA A 295 2.23 3.22 0.37
N THR A 296 2.99 2.13 0.12
CA THR A 296 3.66 1.90 -1.17
C THR A 296 2.70 1.80 -2.36
N PRO A 297 1.64 0.96 -2.34
CA PRO A 297 0.69 0.93 -3.46
C PRO A 297 -0.09 2.25 -3.59
N THR A 298 -0.33 2.96 -2.49
CA THR A 298 -0.96 4.30 -2.51
C THR A 298 -0.06 5.32 -3.22
N SER A 299 1.25 5.33 -2.93
CA SER A 299 2.21 6.25 -3.57
C SER A 299 2.41 5.95 -5.06
N ILE A 300 2.38 4.68 -5.47
CA ILE A 300 2.43 4.28 -6.89
C ILE A 300 1.21 4.80 -7.67
N VAL A 301 -0.01 4.65 -7.12
CA VAL A 301 -1.24 5.16 -7.78
C VAL A 301 -1.22 6.69 -7.89
N LEU A 302 -0.81 7.36 -6.81
CA LEU A 302 -0.63 8.82 -6.77
C LEU A 302 0.35 9.31 -7.85
N MET A 303 1.49 8.64 -7.98
CA MET A 303 2.54 9.02 -8.92
C MET A 303 2.19 8.69 -10.38
N ALA A 304 1.42 7.62 -10.63
CA ALA A 304 0.83 7.36 -11.95
C ALA A 304 -0.06 8.54 -12.41
N GLY A 305 -0.95 9.04 -11.54
CA GLY A 305 -1.77 10.21 -11.84
C GLY A 305 -0.94 11.49 -12.07
N ASN A 306 0.02 11.75 -11.19
CA ASN A 306 0.85 12.95 -11.25
C ASN A 306 1.75 13.00 -12.50
N THR A 307 2.28 11.85 -12.93
CA THR A 307 3.12 11.76 -14.14
C THR A 307 2.33 11.91 -15.43
N VAL A 308 1.10 11.40 -15.49
CA VAL A 308 0.18 11.67 -16.62
C VAL A 308 -0.13 13.17 -16.72
N ALA A 309 -0.43 13.83 -15.61
CA ALA A 309 -0.67 15.28 -15.58
C ALA A 309 0.58 16.09 -15.99
N GLY A 310 1.75 15.76 -15.43
CA GLY A 310 3.02 16.40 -15.76
C GLY A 310 3.45 16.20 -17.21
N LEU A 311 3.29 14.98 -17.75
CA LEU A 311 3.57 14.69 -19.15
C LEU A 311 2.63 15.47 -20.07
N PHE A 312 1.32 15.50 -19.78
CA PHE A 312 0.36 16.27 -20.54
C PHE A 312 0.74 17.76 -20.58
N TRP A 313 1.07 18.34 -19.42
CA TRP A 313 1.50 19.74 -19.34
C TRP A 313 2.80 20.00 -20.13
N ARG A 314 3.81 19.14 -19.99
CA ARG A 314 5.09 19.25 -20.72
C ARG A 314 4.94 19.10 -22.23
N SER A 315 4.14 18.14 -22.69
CA SER A 315 4.04 17.74 -24.10
C SER A 315 3.00 18.53 -24.90
N VAL A 316 1.84 18.83 -24.30
CA VAL A 316 0.71 19.48 -25.00
C VAL A 316 0.70 20.99 -24.79
N ILE A 317 0.87 21.44 -23.53
CA ILE A 317 0.78 22.86 -23.16
C ILE A 317 2.11 23.58 -23.45
N ILE A 318 3.20 23.19 -22.77
CA ILE A 318 4.52 23.80 -22.95
C ILE A 318 5.16 23.37 -24.28
N ARG A 319 4.83 22.18 -24.79
CA ARG A 319 5.43 21.56 -26.01
C ARG A 319 6.96 21.45 -25.96
N GLY A 320 7.53 21.34 -24.77
CA GLY A 320 8.97 21.44 -24.53
C GLY A 320 9.71 20.09 -24.45
N VAL A 321 9.06 18.96 -24.73
CA VAL A 321 9.66 17.62 -24.62
C VAL A 321 10.56 17.35 -25.83
N ALA A 322 11.86 17.15 -25.58
CA ALA A 322 12.84 16.88 -26.64
C ALA A 322 12.60 15.54 -27.35
N ILE A 323 12.99 15.45 -28.63
CA ILE A 323 12.83 14.21 -29.43
C ILE A 323 13.59 13.01 -28.82
N ASP A 324 14.75 13.26 -28.20
CA ASP A 324 15.52 12.23 -27.50
C ASP A 324 14.74 11.53 -26.40
N CYS A 325 13.89 12.26 -25.66
CA CYS A 325 13.02 11.69 -24.64
C CYS A 325 12.11 10.63 -25.27
N TRP A 326 11.42 10.96 -26.37
CA TRP A 326 10.53 10.03 -27.06
C TRP A 326 11.27 8.80 -27.62
N GLN A 327 12.49 8.99 -28.12
CA GLN A 327 13.33 7.88 -28.59
C GLN A 327 13.78 6.96 -27.44
N TYR A 328 14.15 7.51 -26.28
CA TYR A 328 14.43 6.71 -25.08
C TYR A 328 13.18 6.00 -24.56
N VAL A 329 12.00 6.65 -24.56
CA VAL A 329 10.73 6.01 -24.20
C VAL A 329 10.45 4.83 -25.14
N ALA A 330 10.59 5.01 -26.45
CA ALA A 330 10.33 3.96 -27.45
C ALA A 330 11.12 2.67 -27.17
N VAL A 331 12.41 2.74 -26.84
CA VAL A 331 13.22 1.54 -26.51
C VAL A 331 12.98 0.98 -25.10
N CYS A 332 12.38 1.76 -24.19
CA CYS A 332 12.16 1.35 -22.79
C CYS A 332 10.76 0.78 -22.50
N VAL A 333 9.72 1.26 -23.19
CA VAL A 333 8.32 0.85 -22.97
C VAL A 333 8.13 -0.68 -22.83
N PRO A 334 8.60 -1.55 -23.73
CA PRO A 334 8.38 -2.99 -23.62
C PRO A 334 9.01 -3.62 -22.36
N VAL A 335 10.08 -3.04 -21.81
CA VAL A 335 10.70 -3.50 -20.56
C VAL A 335 9.86 -3.07 -19.35
N VAL A 336 9.49 -1.79 -19.31
CA VAL A 336 8.91 -1.15 -18.13
C VAL A 336 7.50 -1.66 -17.82
N ILE A 337 6.72 -1.95 -18.87
CA ILE A 337 5.38 -2.56 -18.78
C ILE A 337 5.37 -3.82 -17.92
N PHE A 338 6.39 -4.68 -18.05
CA PHE A 338 6.50 -5.91 -17.27
C PHE A 338 7.28 -5.71 -15.98
N GLY A 339 8.36 -4.92 -16.02
CA GLY A 339 9.26 -4.74 -14.89
C GLY A 339 8.63 -4.03 -13.69
N ALA A 340 7.78 -3.03 -13.90
CA ALA A 340 7.12 -2.34 -12.78
C ALA A 340 6.07 -3.21 -12.06
N PRO A 341 5.14 -3.89 -12.74
CA PRO A 341 4.24 -4.84 -12.07
C PRO A 341 4.98 -6.05 -11.49
N LEU A 342 6.00 -6.59 -12.18
CA LEU A 342 6.85 -7.67 -11.63
C LEU A 342 7.56 -7.21 -10.35
N GLY A 343 8.09 -5.98 -10.33
CA GLY A 343 8.67 -5.36 -9.15
C GLY A 343 7.70 -5.36 -7.96
N SER A 344 6.44 -4.95 -8.16
CA SER A 344 5.43 -4.99 -7.08
C SER A 344 5.18 -6.40 -6.53
N VAL A 345 5.22 -7.41 -7.40
CA VAL A 345 5.09 -8.81 -6.99
C VAL A 345 6.33 -9.26 -6.19
N ILE A 346 7.55 -8.96 -6.64
CA ILE A 346 8.78 -9.31 -5.91
C ILE A 346 8.86 -8.56 -4.57
N GLY A 347 8.52 -7.27 -4.54
CA GLY A 347 8.50 -6.45 -3.34
C GLY A 347 7.57 -7.00 -2.25
N SER A 348 6.45 -7.64 -2.64
CA SER A 348 5.57 -8.33 -1.69
C SER A 348 6.20 -9.58 -1.02
N HIS A 349 7.23 -10.17 -1.62
CA HIS A 349 7.98 -11.32 -1.05
C HIS A 349 9.20 -10.87 -0.23
N PHE A 350 9.77 -9.71 -0.56
CA PHE A 350 10.94 -9.18 0.15
C PHE A 350 10.55 -8.57 1.50
N HIS A 351 11.35 -8.86 2.52
CA HIS A 351 11.20 -8.24 3.83
C HIS A 351 11.59 -6.75 3.74
N ARG A 352 10.84 -5.86 4.41
CA ARG A 352 11.01 -4.39 4.33
C ARG A 352 12.44 -3.88 4.54
N LEU A 353 13.24 -4.58 5.33
CA LEU A 353 14.65 -4.26 5.57
C LEU A 353 15.55 -4.48 4.35
N VAL A 354 15.24 -5.46 3.48
CA VAL A 354 15.96 -5.70 2.22
C VAL A 354 15.68 -4.55 1.25
N LEU A 355 14.42 -4.15 1.14
CA LEU A 355 14.00 -3.02 0.31
C LEU A 355 14.65 -1.71 0.79
N ALA A 356 14.60 -1.42 2.09
CA ALA A 356 15.25 -0.23 2.65
C ALA A 356 16.78 -0.25 2.47
N ALA A 357 17.45 -1.40 2.65
CA ALA A 357 18.88 -1.51 2.44
C ALA A 357 19.28 -1.28 0.96
N LEU A 358 18.46 -1.75 0.01
CA LEU A 358 18.65 -1.49 -1.42
C LEU A 358 18.58 0.02 -1.72
N ILE A 359 17.59 0.72 -1.15
CA ILE A 359 17.43 2.17 -1.28
C ILE A 359 18.64 2.92 -0.71
N TYR A 360 19.06 2.59 0.52
CA TYR A 360 20.24 3.22 1.13
C TYR A 360 21.50 3.08 0.27
N VAL A 361 21.70 1.92 -0.37
CA VAL A 361 22.84 1.69 -1.26
C VAL A 361 22.70 2.52 -2.54
N LEU A 362 21.54 2.54 -3.19
CA LEU A 362 21.30 3.33 -4.39
C LEU A 362 21.51 4.83 -4.15
N ASP A 363 20.89 5.38 -3.10
CA ASP A 363 20.99 6.80 -2.75
C ASP A 363 22.41 7.21 -2.36
N THR A 364 23.11 6.37 -1.59
CA THR A 364 24.50 6.65 -1.20
C THR A 364 25.43 6.61 -2.42
N VAL A 365 25.26 5.63 -3.31
CA VAL A 365 26.04 5.54 -4.57
C VAL A 365 25.74 6.73 -5.48
N ALA A 366 24.47 7.12 -5.62
CA ALA A 366 24.08 8.29 -6.40
C ALA A 366 24.71 9.57 -5.82
N LEU A 367 24.71 9.74 -4.49
CA LEU A 367 25.29 10.91 -3.81
C LEU A 367 26.80 11.01 -4.03
N VAL A 368 27.52 9.91 -3.80
CA VAL A 368 28.97 9.85 -4.04
C VAL A 368 29.30 10.08 -5.51
N ALA A 369 28.53 9.49 -6.43
CA ALA A 369 28.69 9.71 -7.87
C ALA A 369 28.44 11.17 -8.26
N ALA A 370 27.42 11.82 -7.71
CA ALA A 370 27.11 13.22 -7.97
C ALA A 370 28.26 14.15 -7.52
N PHE A 371 28.78 13.98 -6.30
CA PHE A 371 29.92 14.77 -5.82
C PHE A 371 31.24 14.49 -6.57
N ALA A 372 31.42 13.28 -7.12
CA ALA A 372 32.59 12.96 -7.93
C ALA A 372 32.52 13.56 -9.35
N ILE A 373 31.36 13.42 -10.01
CA ILE A 373 31.16 13.68 -11.45
C ILE A 373 30.68 15.11 -11.73
N VAL A 374 29.88 15.73 -10.87
CA VAL A 374 29.38 17.10 -11.11
C VAL A 374 30.52 18.10 -10.91
N ARG A 375 31.05 18.60 -12.03
CA ARG A 375 32.12 19.60 -12.09
C ARG A 375 31.67 20.82 -12.92
N PRO A 376 32.08 22.06 -12.56
CA PRO A 376 32.80 22.42 -11.33
C PRO A 376 31.91 22.32 -10.09
N LEU A 377 32.46 21.81 -8.98
CA LEU A 377 31.77 21.75 -7.70
C LEU A 377 31.96 23.08 -6.98
N THR A 378 31.06 24.04 -7.23
CA THR A 378 31.10 25.38 -6.62
C THR A 378 30.68 25.32 -5.15
N LEU A 379 31.12 26.31 -4.35
CA LEU A 379 30.71 26.44 -2.95
C LEU A 379 29.18 26.52 -2.81
N GLU A 380 28.51 27.20 -3.74
CA GLU A 380 27.06 27.28 -3.83
C GLU A 380 26.39 25.90 -3.90
N LEU A 381 26.84 25.02 -4.81
CA LEU A 381 26.30 23.67 -4.95
C LEU A 381 26.50 22.82 -3.68
N ILE A 382 27.63 22.98 -3.00
CA ILE A 382 27.91 22.31 -1.72
C ILE A 382 26.96 22.83 -0.62
N LEU A 383 26.77 24.15 -0.53
CA LEU A 383 25.86 24.75 0.44
C LEU A 383 24.39 24.34 0.20
N ILE A 384 23.97 24.26 -1.07
CA ILE A 384 22.65 23.74 -1.45
C ILE A 384 22.51 22.27 -1.05
N ALA A 385 23.50 21.42 -1.36
CA ALA A 385 23.49 20.00 -1.03
C ALA A 385 23.39 19.75 0.49
N VAL A 386 24.28 20.40 1.26
CA VAL A 386 24.32 20.30 2.72
C VAL A 386 23.05 20.88 3.34
N GLY A 387 22.56 22.01 2.81
CA GLY A 387 21.31 22.64 3.25
C GLY A 387 20.10 21.73 3.07
N ILE A 388 19.93 21.09 1.90
CA ILE A 388 18.85 20.14 1.62
C ILE A 388 18.92 18.95 2.58
N ILE A 389 20.10 18.35 2.76
CA ILE A 389 20.27 17.17 3.63
C ILE A 389 19.98 17.50 5.10
N ILE A 390 20.52 18.61 5.62
CA ILE A 390 20.26 19.04 7.00
C ILE A 390 18.79 19.39 7.19
N PHE A 391 18.21 20.20 6.31
CA PHE A 391 16.80 20.59 6.38
C PHE A 391 15.88 19.37 6.36
N GLY A 392 16.06 18.47 5.40
CA GLY A 392 15.22 17.29 5.26
C GLY A 392 15.41 16.28 6.40
N ALA A 393 16.63 16.12 6.94
CA ALA A 393 16.86 15.28 8.11
C ALA A 393 16.15 15.82 9.36
N VAL A 394 16.22 17.14 9.60
CA VAL A 394 15.46 17.82 10.65
C VAL A 394 13.96 17.69 10.42
N PHE A 395 13.49 17.91 9.19
CA PHE A 395 12.09 17.77 8.81
C PHE A 395 11.56 16.35 9.09
N PHE A 396 12.21 15.30 8.59
CA PHE A 396 11.77 13.92 8.82
C PHE A 396 11.87 13.50 10.29
N PHE A 397 12.83 14.03 11.06
CA PHE A 397 12.87 13.85 12.50
C PHE A 397 11.66 14.49 13.20
N LEU A 398 11.33 15.74 12.87
CA LEU A 398 10.15 16.44 13.40
C LEU A 398 8.85 15.74 13.02
N VAL A 399 8.69 15.31 11.77
CA VAL A 399 7.55 14.51 11.30
C VAL A 399 7.43 13.19 12.08
N THR A 400 8.55 12.50 12.32
CA THR A 400 8.58 11.24 13.10
C THR A 400 8.18 11.46 14.56
N LYS A 401 8.58 12.60 15.16
CA LYS A 401 8.18 13.01 16.51
C LYS A 401 6.69 13.39 16.58
N ALA A 402 6.20 14.20 15.63
CA ALA A 402 4.78 14.54 15.52
C ALA A 402 3.90 13.29 15.36
N GLY A 403 4.33 12.33 14.53
CA GLY A 403 3.65 11.04 14.37
C GLY A 403 3.76 10.10 15.57
N ALA A 404 4.63 10.37 16.55
CA ALA A 404 4.62 9.68 17.84
C ALA A 404 3.60 10.33 18.81
N LEU A 405 3.55 11.67 18.86
CA LEU A 405 2.56 12.41 19.66
C LEU A 405 1.12 12.14 19.17
N LEU A 406 0.90 12.10 17.85
CA LEU A 406 -0.40 11.73 17.27
C LEU A 406 -0.84 10.31 17.67
N LEU A 407 0.09 9.36 17.78
CA LEU A 407 -0.22 8.00 18.21
C LEU A 407 -0.67 7.96 19.68
N GLN A 408 0.05 8.66 20.57
CA GLN A 408 -0.34 8.80 21.98
C GLN A 408 -1.71 9.47 22.14
N GLY A 409 -2.02 10.47 21.31
CA GLY A 409 -3.35 11.09 21.27
C GLY A 409 -4.46 10.09 20.89
N VAL A 410 -4.23 9.28 19.85
CA VAL A 410 -5.19 8.23 19.44
C VAL A 410 -5.36 7.16 20.53
N GLU A 411 -4.26 6.68 21.12
CA GLU A 411 -4.30 5.69 22.21
C GLU A 411 -5.03 6.24 23.45
N THR A 412 -4.84 7.52 23.78
CA THR A 412 -5.58 8.19 24.86
C THR A 412 -7.08 8.29 24.56
N THR A 413 -7.47 8.55 23.30
CA THR A 413 -8.87 8.59 22.88
C THR A 413 -9.52 7.21 22.88
N GLU A 414 -8.82 6.18 22.39
CA GLU A 414 -9.29 4.78 22.45
C GLU A 414 -9.50 4.34 23.91
N SER A 415 -8.54 4.62 24.80
CA SER A 415 -8.67 4.28 26.23
C SER A 415 -9.85 4.99 26.92
N LYS A 416 -10.11 6.26 26.60
CA LYS A 416 -11.27 6.98 27.15
C LYS A 416 -12.59 6.42 26.65
N ALA A 417 -12.70 6.13 25.35
CA ALA A 417 -13.91 5.56 24.77
C ALA A 417 -14.21 4.16 25.35
N LEU A 418 -13.18 3.32 25.57
CA LEU A 418 -13.33 2.04 26.26
C LEU A 418 -13.84 2.23 27.69
N GLN A 419 -13.22 3.15 28.44
CA GLN A 419 -13.60 3.41 29.83
C GLN A 419 -15.03 3.99 29.97
N GLU A 420 -15.47 4.84 29.03
CA GLU A 420 -16.86 5.32 28.94
C GLU A 420 -17.84 4.20 28.54
N THR A 421 -17.41 3.22 27.76
CA THR A 421 -18.23 2.04 27.39
C THR A 421 -18.39 1.09 28.58
N ASP A 422 -17.29 0.77 29.27
CA ASP A 422 -17.29 -0.06 30.49
C ASP A 422 -18.18 0.57 31.58
N LEU A 423 -18.05 1.89 31.81
CA LEU A 423 -18.93 2.65 32.72
C LEU A 423 -20.39 2.65 32.25
N GLY A 424 -20.65 2.67 30.94
CA GLY A 424 -22.00 2.57 30.38
C GLY A 424 -22.65 1.22 30.66
N GLU A 425 -21.92 0.12 30.43
CA GLU A 425 -22.38 -1.25 30.73
C GLU A 425 -22.54 -1.47 32.23
N GLU A 426 -21.60 -1.02 33.07
CA GLU A 426 -21.67 -1.15 34.53
C GLU A 426 -22.87 -0.41 35.13
N ASN A 427 -23.16 0.81 34.65
CA ASN A 427 -24.35 1.57 35.04
C ASN A 427 -25.66 0.90 34.55
N ALA A 428 -25.68 0.35 33.34
CA ALA A 428 -26.85 -0.36 32.81
C ALA A 428 -27.15 -1.64 33.61
N VAL A 429 -26.12 -2.44 33.91
CA VAL A 429 -26.23 -3.64 34.77
C VAL A 429 -26.70 -3.25 36.17
N SER A 430 -26.13 -2.19 36.75
CA SER A 430 -26.55 -1.64 38.05
C SER A 430 -28.04 -1.27 38.08
N SER A 431 -28.53 -0.55 37.07
CA SER A 431 -29.96 -0.19 36.98
C SER A 431 -30.88 -1.41 36.86
N LEU A 432 -30.47 -2.45 36.13
CA LEU A 432 -31.23 -3.70 36.00
C LEU A 432 -31.25 -4.51 37.30
N THR A 433 -30.20 -4.44 38.12
CA THR A 433 -30.20 -5.04 39.47
C THR A 433 -31.06 -4.25 40.46
N ASP A 434 -31.05 -2.92 40.39
CA ASP A 434 -31.90 -2.06 41.24
C ASP A 434 -33.39 -2.21 40.91
N GLU A 435 -33.75 -2.34 39.63
CA GLU A 435 -35.12 -2.59 39.19
C GLU A 435 -35.63 -3.94 39.70
N LYS A 436 -34.85 -5.03 39.51
CA LYS A 436 -35.17 -6.36 40.03
C LYS A 436 -35.19 -6.43 41.56
N ALA A 437 -34.36 -5.64 42.24
CA ALA A 437 -34.38 -5.53 43.70
C ALA A 437 -35.69 -4.90 44.18
N ARG A 438 -36.17 -3.83 43.50
CA ARG A 438 -37.47 -3.20 43.79
C ARG A 438 -38.64 -4.15 43.53
N GLU A 439 -38.63 -4.89 42.41
CA GLU A 439 -39.63 -5.93 42.16
C GLU A 439 -39.67 -6.99 43.28
N ALA A 440 -38.50 -7.46 43.72
CA ALA A 440 -38.39 -8.43 44.81
C ALA A 440 -38.80 -7.88 46.20
N GLU A 441 -38.69 -6.56 46.41
CA GLU A 441 -39.09 -5.88 47.65
C GLU A 441 -40.60 -5.57 47.68
N VAL A 442 -41.20 -5.25 46.52
CA VAL A 442 -42.66 -5.21 46.33
C VAL A 442 -43.30 -6.58 46.57
N ILE A 443 -42.67 -7.67 46.11
CA ILE A 443 -43.11 -9.05 46.36
C ILE A 443 -43.02 -9.44 47.85
N LYS A 444 -42.22 -8.73 48.68
CA LYS A 444 -42.05 -9.02 50.11
C LYS A 444 -42.86 -8.13 51.06
N SER A 445 -43.48 -7.06 50.57
CA SER A 445 -44.11 -6.02 51.41
C SER A 445 -45.64 -5.96 51.32
N GLY A 446 -46.28 -6.83 50.51
CA GLY A 446 -47.73 -6.90 50.39
C GLY A 446 -48.29 -8.32 50.58
N GLU A 447 -49.00 -8.54 51.68
CA GLU A 447 -50.07 -9.54 51.72
C GLU A 447 -51.21 -9.07 50.79
N ASP A 448 -51.37 -9.71 49.63
CA ASP A 448 -52.71 -10.00 49.08
C ASP A 448 -52.59 -11.02 47.94
N SER A 449 -52.81 -12.29 48.28
CA SER A 449 -52.62 -13.45 47.42
C SER A 449 -53.78 -13.70 46.43
N VAL A 450 -54.33 -12.65 45.80
CA VAL A 450 -55.37 -12.74 44.76
C VAL A 450 -55.21 -11.66 43.67
N LYS A 451 -54.33 -11.87 42.67
CA LYS A 451 -54.43 -11.28 41.29
C LYS A 451 -53.37 -11.68 40.25
N ILE A 452 -52.37 -12.48 40.59
CA ILE A 452 -51.24 -12.80 39.68
C ILE A 452 -51.66 -13.72 38.51
N GLU A 453 -52.78 -14.43 38.60
CA GLU A 453 -53.20 -15.44 37.60
C GLU A 453 -53.95 -14.87 36.37
N GLU A 454 -54.34 -13.59 36.36
CA GLU A 454 -54.90 -12.93 35.16
C GLU A 454 -53.81 -12.33 34.26
N VAL A 455 -52.76 -11.71 34.84
CA VAL A 455 -51.73 -11.01 34.06
C VAL A 455 -50.86 -11.97 33.24
N PHE A 456 -50.53 -13.16 33.78
CA PHE A 456 -49.76 -14.16 33.03
C PHE A 456 -50.50 -14.71 31.80
N LYS A 457 -51.85 -14.71 31.79
CA LYS A 457 -52.67 -15.19 30.66
C LYS A 457 -52.82 -14.19 29.51
N GLU A 458 -52.42 -12.94 29.69
CA GLU A 458 -52.45 -11.93 28.64
C GLU A 458 -51.10 -11.76 27.93
N GLN A 459 -49.99 -12.10 28.60
CA GLN A 459 -48.65 -12.11 28.01
C GLN A 459 -48.48 -13.31 27.04
N GLU A 460 -48.81 -14.54 27.46
CA GLU A 460 -48.72 -15.75 26.61
C GLU A 460 -49.61 -15.70 25.35
N ARG A 461 -50.62 -14.83 25.31
CA ARG A 461 -51.50 -14.67 24.14
C ARG A 461 -50.91 -13.76 23.05
N LYS A 462 -49.85 -12.98 23.34
CA LYS A 462 -49.22 -12.07 22.37
C LYS A 462 -48.00 -12.69 21.66
N ASP A 463 -47.30 -13.62 22.30
CA ASP A 463 -46.09 -14.25 21.74
C ASP A 463 -46.36 -15.34 20.68
N VAL A 464 -47.64 -15.72 20.46
CA VAL A 464 -48.03 -16.73 19.46
C VAL A 464 -48.30 -16.14 18.07
N ASP A 465 -48.64 -14.85 17.96
CA ASP A 465 -49.20 -14.25 16.72
C ASP A 465 -48.15 -13.54 15.83
N PHE A 466 -46.90 -13.39 16.30
CA PHE A 466 -45.82 -12.78 15.51
C PHE A 466 -45.03 -13.77 14.63
N GLY A 467 -45.46 -15.03 14.55
CA GLY A 467 -44.74 -16.10 13.86
C GLY A 467 -45.03 -16.27 12.36
N SER A 468 -46.05 -15.61 11.78
CA SER A 468 -46.56 -16.03 10.47
C SER A 468 -47.16 -14.95 9.55
N THR A 469 -46.57 -13.75 9.44
CA THR A 469 -47.00 -12.78 8.40
C THR A 469 -45.85 -11.95 7.81
N THR A 470 -45.08 -12.54 6.89
CA THR A 470 -44.22 -11.78 5.96
C THR A 470 -43.96 -12.51 4.64
N LYS A 471 -45.03 -13.05 4.05
CA LYS A 471 -45.13 -13.40 2.63
C LYS A 471 -46.51 -12.98 2.13
N GLU A 472 -46.57 -12.62 0.85
CA GLU A 472 -47.77 -12.23 0.07
C GLU A 472 -48.33 -10.83 0.39
N ALA A 473 -48.06 -9.86 -0.51
CA ALA A 473 -49.06 -9.05 -1.23
C ALA A 473 -48.41 -7.85 -1.95
N GLU A 474 -47.85 -8.08 -3.14
CA GLU A 474 -47.87 -7.08 -4.22
C GLU A 474 -49.15 -7.30 -5.07
N LEU A 475 -49.54 -6.31 -5.88
CA LEU A 475 -50.88 -6.10 -6.48
C LEU A 475 -51.92 -5.65 -5.42
N GLY A 476 -52.67 -4.55 -5.55
CA GLY A 476 -53.43 -4.01 -6.69
C GLY A 476 -54.94 -4.07 -6.31
N ASP A 477 -55.87 -3.20 -6.68
CA ASP A 477 -55.94 -2.07 -7.63
C ASP A 477 -57.25 -1.24 -7.36
N GLY A 478 -57.38 -0.03 -7.90
CA GLY A 478 -58.65 0.71 -8.08
C GLY A 478 -59.19 1.58 -6.91
N ASN A 479 -60.00 2.63 -7.15
CA ASN A 479 -60.47 3.25 -8.41
C ASN A 479 -61.15 4.64 -8.15
N SER A 480 -61.27 5.49 -9.20
CA SER A 480 -62.27 6.58 -9.40
C SER A 480 -62.13 7.86 -8.55
N LYS A 481 -62.25 9.13 -9.03
CA LYS A 481 -62.68 9.84 -10.28
C LYS A 481 -62.34 11.35 -10.11
N SER A 482 -62.44 12.32 -11.05
CA SER A 482 -62.60 12.43 -12.53
C SER A 482 -62.46 13.92 -12.96
N GLY A 483 -62.09 14.20 -14.22
CA GLY A 483 -62.09 15.55 -14.85
C GLY A 483 -60.67 16.06 -15.15
N ALA A 484 -60.14 16.09 -16.38
CA ALA A 484 -60.58 16.71 -17.65
C ALA A 484 -60.24 18.21 -17.76
N VAL A 485 -59.31 18.56 -18.68
CA VAL A 485 -59.37 19.60 -19.74
C VAL A 485 -58.00 19.69 -20.44
N ASP A 486 -58.00 19.99 -21.74
CA ASP A 486 -56.83 20.20 -22.60
C ASP A 486 -55.96 21.42 -22.20
N GLU A 487 -54.67 21.43 -22.59
CA GLU A 487 -54.19 22.32 -23.67
C GLU A 487 -52.71 22.09 -24.04
N SER A 488 -52.27 22.76 -25.10
CA SER A 488 -51.07 22.52 -25.90
C SER A 488 -49.84 23.37 -25.52
N THR A 489 -48.81 23.27 -26.38
CA THR A 489 -47.80 24.29 -26.75
C THR A 489 -46.54 24.49 -25.87
N ASP A 490 -45.40 24.28 -26.56
CA ASP A 490 -44.17 25.09 -26.60
C ASP A 490 -43.46 25.53 -25.31
N LEU A 491 -42.28 24.92 -25.04
CA LEU A 491 -40.96 25.57 -25.24
C LEU A 491 -39.78 24.57 -25.10
#